data_AF-A0A350RHC0-F1
#
_entry.id   AF-A0A350RHC0-F1
#
_cell.length_a   1.000
_cell.length_b   1.000
_cell.length_c   1.000
_cell.angle_alpha   90.00
_cell.angle_beta   90.00
_cell.angle_gamma   90.00
#
_symmetry.space_group_name_H-M   'P 1'
#
loop_
_entity.id
_entity.type
_entity.pdbx_description
1 polymer ?
#
loop_
_entity_poly.entity_id
_entity_poly.type
_entity_poly.pdbx_seq_one_letter_code
_entity_poly.pdbx_strand_id
1 'polypeptide(L)'
;LLDTGNLNVFHQSIGSLTLLDDYRRWRDRVFADELFKAEANGEASDSQGGYYYPLSKAKASSAPFLTYSSTESAKFDVKTDLLQVVKDMRKRNVPTFADGYYRCIADPTAMMHLRQNDAFREIARYAGNGMVNPLQPEQAPNANFFYGMGPAYGQAGFVAGQPVMPTGFLFEGVRWFESTNLAEKSLDVSIDSTQAVYTAAPMLFFGPQAVGVGIGGNNAQILLNNNDDFSRFIIMIWSLFAGFEVLNRDFITVAYSFVY
;
A
#
# COMPACT_ATOMS: atom_id res chain seq x y z
N LEU A 1 -0.96 -38.35 16.26
CA LEU A 1 -0.27 -38.40 14.95
C LEU A 1 -0.80 -37.22 14.13
N LEU A 2 -0.11 -36.08 14.22
CA LEU A 2 -0.36 -34.95 13.31
C LEU A 2 0.39 -35.26 12.01
N ASP A 3 -0.35 -35.29 10.91
CA ASP A 3 0.11 -35.63 9.58
C ASP A 3 1.17 -34.62 9.10
N THR A 4 2.40 -35.10 8.89
CA THR A 4 3.57 -34.33 8.45
C THR A 4 3.60 -34.06 6.94
N GLY A 5 2.56 -34.43 6.19
CA GLY A 5 2.48 -34.17 4.75
C GLY A 5 2.44 -32.70 4.36
N ASN A 6 2.38 -31.76 5.32
CA ASN A 6 2.12 -30.37 4.99
C ASN A 6 2.75 -29.29 5.89
N LEU A 7 4.04 -29.43 6.24
CA LEU A 7 4.82 -28.32 6.83
C LEU A 7 4.84 -27.08 5.92
N ASN A 8 4.75 -27.30 4.60
CA ASN A 8 4.53 -26.24 3.61
C ASN A 8 3.20 -25.50 3.84
N VAL A 9 2.14 -26.14 4.34
CA VAL A 9 0.85 -25.49 4.61
C VAL A 9 0.86 -24.59 5.84
N PHE A 10 1.73 -24.80 6.83
CA PHE A 10 1.83 -23.85 7.96
C PHE A 10 2.55 -22.56 7.57
N HIS A 11 3.57 -22.64 6.71
CA HIS A 11 4.24 -21.46 6.15
C HIS A 11 3.37 -20.77 5.07
N GLN A 12 2.69 -21.56 4.23
CA GLN A 12 1.74 -21.06 3.24
C GLN A 12 0.46 -20.48 3.84
N SER A 13 0.03 -20.88 5.05
CA SER A 13 -1.17 -20.30 5.69
C SER A 13 -0.97 -18.85 6.14
N ILE A 14 0.27 -18.43 6.35
CA ILE A 14 0.69 -17.03 6.58
C ILE A 14 1.21 -16.40 5.26
N GLY A 15 1.29 -17.20 4.20
CA GLY A 15 1.74 -16.80 2.86
C GLY A 15 3.26 -16.64 2.72
N SER A 16 4.05 -16.92 3.75
CA SER A 16 5.50 -16.71 3.77
C SER A 16 6.28 -17.98 3.45
N LEU A 17 7.36 -17.88 2.66
CA LEU A 17 8.23 -19.02 2.34
C LEU A 17 9.44 -19.16 3.28
N THR A 18 9.75 -18.13 4.07
CA THR A 18 10.91 -18.11 4.98
C THR A 18 10.61 -17.28 6.23
N LEU A 19 11.27 -17.56 7.37
CA LEU A 19 11.11 -16.74 8.59
C LEU A 19 11.39 -15.24 8.37
N LEU A 20 12.28 -14.93 7.43
CA LEU A 20 12.62 -13.55 7.08
C LEU A 20 11.51 -12.88 6.24
N ASP A 21 10.87 -13.62 5.34
CA ASP A 21 9.69 -13.12 4.60
C ASP A 21 8.50 -12.93 5.54
N ASP A 22 8.34 -13.81 6.55
CA ASP A 22 7.29 -13.70 7.57
C ASP A 22 7.45 -12.43 8.41
N TYR A 23 8.65 -12.22 8.96
CA TYR A 23 8.99 -11.00 9.68
C TYR A 23 8.74 -9.72 8.86
N ARG A 24 9.11 -9.71 7.56
CA ARG A 24 8.91 -8.55 6.69
C ARG A 24 7.43 -8.24 6.48
N ARG A 25 6.62 -9.24 6.15
CA ARG A 25 5.17 -9.06 5.96
C ARG A 25 4.47 -8.65 7.24
N TRP A 26 4.82 -9.25 8.37
CA TRP A 26 4.30 -8.83 9.66
C TRP A 26 4.62 -7.36 9.94
N ARG A 27 5.90 -6.96 9.77
CA ARG A 27 6.33 -5.59 10.02
C ARG A 27 5.62 -4.59 9.11
N ASP A 28 5.49 -4.92 7.83
CA ASP A 28 4.82 -4.05 6.86
C ASP A 28 3.33 -3.89 7.19
N ARG A 29 2.66 -4.95 7.69
CA ARG A 29 1.28 -4.90 8.18
C ARG A 29 1.15 -3.98 9.39
N VAL A 30 1.99 -4.15 10.41
CA VAL A 30 1.97 -3.30 11.61
C VAL A 30 2.18 -1.84 11.23
N PHE A 31 3.07 -1.55 10.28
CA PHE A 31 3.29 -0.18 9.80
C PHE A 31 2.06 0.40 9.10
N ALA A 32 1.39 -0.39 8.25
CA ALA A 32 0.16 0.02 7.58
C ALA A 32 -0.97 0.27 8.59
N ASP A 33 -1.11 -0.59 9.60
CA ASP A 33 -2.10 -0.44 10.69
C ASP A 33 -1.88 0.84 11.49
N GLU A 34 -0.62 1.22 11.76
CA GLU A 34 -0.32 2.53 12.35
C GLU A 34 -0.78 3.68 11.45
N LEU A 35 -0.50 3.63 10.14
CA LEU A 35 -0.94 4.67 9.21
C LEU A 35 -2.48 4.82 9.18
N PHE A 36 -3.23 3.73 9.30
CA PHE A 36 -4.70 3.78 9.38
C PHE A 36 -5.22 4.55 10.59
N LYS A 37 -4.45 4.69 11.67
CA LYS A 37 -4.86 5.51 12.84
C LYS A 37 -5.02 6.99 12.50
N ALA A 38 -4.48 7.45 11.37
CA ALA A 38 -4.69 8.83 10.91
C ALA A 38 -6.17 9.15 10.66
N GLU A 39 -7.01 8.16 10.33
CA GLU A 39 -8.44 8.37 10.13
C GLU A 39 -9.16 8.97 11.32
N ALA A 40 -8.65 8.74 12.54
CA ALA A 40 -9.22 9.28 13.76
C ALA A 40 -9.17 10.82 13.81
N ASN A 41 -8.33 11.47 12.99
CA ASN A 41 -8.29 12.93 12.87
C ASN A 41 -9.49 13.53 12.09
N GLY A 42 -10.32 12.70 11.46
CA GLY A 42 -11.45 13.15 10.66
C GLY A 42 -11.10 13.29 9.18
N GLU A 43 -11.80 14.16 8.47
CA GLU A 43 -11.58 14.39 7.03
C GLU A 43 -10.26 15.12 6.80
N ALA A 44 -9.45 14.60 5.87
CA ALA A 44 -8.21 15.24 5.45
C ALA A 44 -8.50 16.55 4.72
N SER A 45 -7.73 17.59 5.04
CA SER A 45 -7.88 18.92 4.45
C SER A 45 -6.53 19.63 4.39
N ASP A 46 -6.53 20.91 4.06
CA ASP A 46 -5.31 21.70 4.02
C ASP A 46 -4.72 22.05 5.40
N SER A 47 -5.45 21.80 6.48
CA SER A 47 -4.97 22.01 7.85
C SER A 47 -4.70 20.74 8.63
N GLN A 48 -5.24 19.58 8.24
CA GLN A 48 -5.08 18.32 8.98
C GLN A 48 -5.03 17.07 8.09
N GLY A 49 -4.36 16.04 8.59
CA GLY A 49 -4.44 14.68 8.03
C GLY A 49 -5.73 13.97 8.40
N GLY A 50 -5.94 12.79 7.83
CA GLY A 50 -7.21 12.10 8.00
C GLY A 50 -7.60 11.15 6.89
N TYR A 51 -8.89 10.81 6.86
CA TYR A 51 -9.48 10.04 5.78
C TYR A 51 -9.81 10.93 4.57
N TYR A 52 -9.80 10.35 3.38
CA TYR A 52 -10.28 10.97 2.16
C TYR A 52 -11.16 9.98 1.39
N TYR A 53 -12.39 10.37 1.10
CA TYR A 53 -13.28 9.62 0.21
C TYR A 53 -13.38 10.36 -1.14
N PRO A 54 -13.64 9.64 -2.25
CA PRO A 54 -13.76 10.24 -3.58
C PRO A 54 -14.66 11.47 -3.57
N LEU A 55 -14.26 12.50 -4.31
CA LEU A 55 -14.92 13.82 -4.36
C LEU A 55 -14.95 14.56 -3.02
N SER A 56 -14.02 14.27 -2.10
CA SER A 56 -13.94 14.85 -0.75
C SER A 56 -15.27 14.72 0.02
N LYS A 57 -15.89 13.54 -0.05
CA LYS A 57 -17.14 13.30 0.69
C LYS A 57 -16.85 13.12 2.19
N ALA A 58 -17.43 13.98 3.01
CA ALA A 58 -17.42 13.83 4.45
C ALA A 58 -18.21 12.59 4.89
N LYS A 59 -17.67 11.84 5.85
CA LYS A 59 -18.36 10.67 6.43
C LYS A 59 -19.49 11.14 7.36
N ALA A 60 -20.71 10.69 7.10
CA ALA A 60 -21.86 10.95 7.96
C ALA A 60 -21.76 10.20 9.30
N SER A 61 -22.54 10.64 10.30
CA SER A 61 -22.60 10.03 11.63
C SER A 61 -23.46 8.76 11.71
N SER A 62 -24.27 8.48 10.69
CA SER A 62 -25.11 7.27 10.59
C SER A 62 -25.13 6.73 9.16
N ALA A 63 -25.49 5.45 9.00
CA ALA A 63 -25.63 4.83 7.69
C ALA A 63 -26.81 5.45 6.88
N PRO A 64 -26.67 5.62 5.55
CA PRO A 64 -25.45 5.40 4.76
C PRO A 64 -24.38 6.44 5.13
N PHE A 65 -23.15 5.97 5.37
CA PHE A 65 -22.05 6.84 5.82
C PHE A 65 -21.57 7.78 4.73
N LEU A 66 -21.81 7.41 3.47
CA LEU A 66 -21.46 8.18 2.28
C LEU A 66 -22.60 8.03 1.26
N THR A 67 -22.84 9.07 0.47
CA THR A 67 -23.84 9.05 -0.60
C THR A 67 -23.25 9.67 -1.86
N TYR A 68 -23.27 8.89 -2.94
CA TYR A 68 -22.87 9.28 -4.29
C TYR A 68 -24.09 9.27 -5.20
N SER A 69 -24.33 10.40 -5.87
CA SER A 69 -25.37 10.50 -6.89
C SER A 69 -25.01 9.68 -8.13
N SER A 70 -26.00 9.43 -8.99
CA SER A 70 -25.83 8.66 -10.24
C SER A 70 -24.78 9.25 -11.21
N THR A 71 -24.50 10.55 -11.09
CA THR A 71 -23.49 11.26 -11.89
C THR A 71 -22.11 11.28 -11.26
N GLU A 72 -21.98 10.83 -10.01
CA GLU A 72 -20.73 10.85 -9.26
C GLU A 72 -20.09 9.45 -9.25
N SER A 73 -18.77 9.42 -9.40
CA SER A 73 -17.99 8.19 -9.25
C SER A 73 -17.58 8.02 -7.79
N ALA A 74 -17.87 6.86 -7.21
CA ALA A 74 -17.33 6.46 -5.90
C ALA A 74 -15.94 5.78 -6.04
N LYS A 75 -15.31 5.87 -7.21
CA LYS A 75 -13.91 5.48 -7.45
C LYS A 75 -13.01 6.70 -7.38
N PHE A 76 -11.83 6.51 -6.79
CA PHE A 76 -10.83 7.57 -6.68
C PHE A 76 -10.28 7.96 -8.06
N ASP A 77 -10.32 9.25 -8.38
CA ASP A 77 -9.88 9.80 -9.67
C ASP A 77 -8.57 10.59 -9.56
N VAL A 78 -7.64 10.32 -10.47
CA VAL A 78 -6.35 11.03 -10.53
C VAL A 78 -6.47 12.50 -10.92
N LYS A 79 -7.53 12.89 -11.65
CA LYS A 79 -7.69 14.27 -12.14
C LYS A 79 -8.24 15.22 -11.09
N THR A 80 -8.96 14.69 -10.09
CA THR A 80 -9.60 15.48 -9.04
C THR A 80 -9.04 15.11 -7.67
N ASP A 81 -9.20 13.84 -7.28
CA ASP A 81 -8.90 13.37 -5.94
C ASP A 81 -7.41 13.37 -5.64
N LEU A 82 -6.58 12.85 -6.56
CA LEU A 82 -5.13 12.84 -6.34
C LEU A 82 -4.56 14.25 -6.22
N LEU A 83 -4.99 15.17 -7.11
CA LEU A 83 -4.54 16.55 -7.06
C LEU A 83 -4.98 17.23 -5.77
N GLN A 84 -6.19 16.92 -5.28
CA GLN A 84 -6.67 17.41 -3.99
C GLN A 84 -5.81 16.90 -2.83
N VAL A 85 -5.58 15.59 -2.74
CA VAL A 85 -4.74 14.98 -1.70
C VAL A 85 -3.33 15.55 -1.70
N VAL A 86 -2.68 15.64 -2.86
CA VAL A 86 -1.32 16.18 -2.99
C VAL A 86 -1.26 17.66 -2.66
N LYS A 87 -2.23 18.46 -3.10
CA LYS A 87 -2.36 19.88 -2.75
C LYS A 87 -2.47 20.05 -1.24
N ASP A 88 -3.31 19.25 -0.58
CA ASP A 88 -3.56 19.33 0.85
C ASP A 88 -2.34 18.89 1.67
N MET A 89 -1.61 17.86 1.22
CA MET A 89 -0.31 17.49 1.83
C MET A 89 0.72 18.62 1.71
N ARG A 90 0.79 19.30 0.57
CA ARG A 90 1.70 20.44 0.38
C ARG A 90 1.32 21.63 1.26
N LYS A 91 0.03 21.95 1.37
CA LYS A 91 -0.45 23.05 2.22
C LYS A 91 -0.21 22.80 3.72
N ARG A 92 -0.29 21.55 4.16
CA ARG A 92 0.10 21.11 5.52
C ARG A 92 1.62 21.13 5.75
N ASN A 93 2.42 21.48 4.75
CA ASN A 93 3.87 21.41 4.77
C ASN A 93 4.40 20.02 5.14
N VAL A 94 3.72 18.96 4.68
CA VAL A 94 4.21 17.59 4.86
C VAL A 94 5.55 17.47 4.13
N PRO A 95 6.62 17.04 4.83
CA PRO A 95 7.93 16.88 4.19
C PRO A 95 7.88 15.81 3.10
N THR A 96 8.74 15.93 2.10
CA THR A 96 8.93 14.91 1.06
C THR A 96 10.11 14.00 1.43
N PHE A 97 10.13 12.79 0.87
CA PHE A 97 11.29 11.90 1.03
C PHE A 97 12.52 12.47 0.30
N ALA A 98 13.69 11.87 0.51
CA ALA A 98 14.96 12.35 -0.09
C ALA A 98 14.94 12.43 -1.63
N ASP A 99 14.06 11.68 -2.29
CA ASP A 99 13.85 11.74 -3.74
C ASP A 99 12.87 12.84 -4.19
N GLY A 100 12.33 13.63 -3.25
CA GLY A 100 11.42 14.75 -3.52
C GLY A 100 9.94 14.38 -3.64
N TYR A 101 9.57 13.11 -3.43
CA TYR A 101 8.21 12.61 -3.60
C TYR A 101 7.57 12.13 -2.30
N TYR A 102 6.25 12.16 -2.22
CA TYR A 102 5.49 11.44 -1.19
C TYR A 102 5.41 9.95 -1.50
N ARG A 103 4.98 9.14 -0.54
CA ARG A 103 4.79 7.69 -0.74
C ARG A 103 3.30 7.37 -0.66
N CYS A 104 2.85 6.50 -1.55
CA CYS A 104 1.53 5.89 -1.48
C CYS A 104 1.67 4.37 -1.47
N ILE A 105 1.07 3.71 -0.47
CA ILE A 105 0.85 2.26 -0.49
C ILE A 105 -0.62 2.05 -0.87
N ALA A 106 -0.86 1.39 -1.98
CA ALA A 106 -2.20 1.21 -2.55
C ALA A 106 -2.57 -0.28 -2.60
N ASP A 107 -3.85 -0.55 -2.32
CA ASP A 107 -4.44 -1.86 -2.58
C ASP A 107 -4.46 -2.17 -4.10
N PRO A 108 -4.25 -3.42 -4.53
CA PRO A 108 -4.35 -3.83 -5.92
C PRO A 108 -5.66 -3.40 -6.61
N THR A 109 -6.77 -3.41 -5.87
CA THR A 109 -8.08 -3.02 -6.39
C THR A 109 -8.15 -1.52 -6.63
N ALA A 110 -7.58 -0.71 -5.71
CA ALA A 110 -7.45 0.72 -5.93
C ALA A 110 -6.54 1.02 -7.14
N MET A 111 -5.45 0.27 -7.28
CA MET A 111 -4.55 0.38 -8.44
C MET A 111 -5.26 0.01 -9.75
N MET A 112 -6.14 -0.99 -9.75
CA MET A 112 -6.98 -1.33 -10.89
C MET A 112 -7.90 -0.16 -11.28
N HIS A 113 -8.53 0.52 -10.32
CA HIS A 113 -9.36 1.69 -10.59
C HIS A 113 -8.56 2.84 -11.19
N LEU A 114 -7.36 3.11 -10.67
CA LEU A 114 -6.46 4.14 -11.24
C LEU A 114 -6.10 3.84 -12.70
N ARG A 115 -5.83 2.57 -13.03
CA ARG A 115 -5.52 2.11 -14.41
C ARG A 115 -6.68 2.25 -15.39
N GLN A 116 -7.92 2.42 -14.91
CA GLN A 116 -9.06 2.73 -15.77
C GLN A 116 -9.02 4.17 -16.30
N ASN A 117 -8.27 5.07 -15.65
CA ASN A 117 -8.15 6.45 -16.11
C ASN A 117 -7.13 6.58 -17.25
N ASP A 118 -7.55 7.23 -18.33
CA ASP A 118 -6.70 7.46 -19.52
C ASP A 118 -5.41 8.22 -19.19
N ALA A 119 -5.47 9.24 -18.33
CA ALA A 119 -4.30 10.06 -17.97
C ALA A 119 -3.27 9.25 -17.18
N PHE A 120 -3.73 8.33 -16.34
CA PHE A 120 -2.86 7.43 -15.59
C PHE A 120 -2.23 6.37 -16.51
N ARG A 121 -3.01 5.84 -17.46
CA ARG A 121 -2.55 4.86 -18.45
C ARG A 121 -1.51 5.44 -19.40
N GLU A 122 -1.65 6.70 -19.80
CA GLU A 122 -0.74 7.36 -20.74
C GLU A 122 0.67 7.52 -20.15
N ILE A 123 0.78 7.93 -18.88
CA ILE A 123 2.10 8.06 -18.23
C ILE A 123 2.72 6.69 -17.91
N ALA A 124 1.91 5.66 -17.63
CA ALA A 124 2.41 4.29 -17.50
C ALA A 124 3.07 3.77 -18.79
N ARG A 125 2.72 4.30 -19.97
CA ARG A 125 3.41 3.98 -21.24
C ARG A 125 4.82 4.58 -21.33
N TYR A 126 5.13 5.59 -20.53
CA TYR A 126 6.40 6.34 -20.57
C TYR A 126 7.26 6.19 -19.30
N ALA A 127 6.83 5.37 -18.34
CA ALA A 127 7.55 5.11 -17.10
C ALA A 127 8.88 4.37 -17.40
N GLY A 128 9.96 5.14 -17.54
CA GLY A 128 11.32 4.65 -17.79
C GLY A 128 12.01 5.16 -19.06
N ASN A 129 11.47 6.16 -19.77
CA ASN A 129 12.13 6.72 -20.95
C ASN A 129 13.35 7.58 -20.57
N GLY A 130 14.50 6.93 -20.38
CA GLY A 130 15.75 7.52 -20.87
C GLY A 130 15.62 7.80 -22.38
N MET A 131 16.29 8.83 -22.88
CA MET A 131 16.33 9.19 -24.31
C MET A 131 16.30 7.94 -25.21
N VAL A 132 15.25 7.80 -26.03
CA VAL A 132 15.17 6.74 -27.04
C VAL A 132 16.38 6.90 -27.95
N ASN A 133 17.26 5.89 -28.01
CA ASN A 133 18.38 5.88 -28.92
C ASN A 133 17.83 5.76 -30.36
N PRO A 134 17.95 6.80 -31.21
CA PRO A 134 17.32 6.81 -32.54
C PRO A 134 17.83 5.73 -33.49
N LEU A 135 18.96 5.10 -33.17
CA LEU A 135 19.61 4.08 -34.00
C LEU A 135 19.14 2.66 -33.71
N GLN A 136 18.44 2.42 -32.59
CA GLN A 136 17.92 1.09 -32.23
C GLN A 136 16.51 1.19 -31.64
N PRO A 137 15.47 1.44 -32.47
CA PRO A 137 14.09 1.61 -32.02
C PRO A 137 13.45 0.34 -31.43
N GLU A 138 13.95 -0.85 -31.80
CA GLU A 138 13.37 -2.15 -31.43
C GLU A 138 13.83 -2.66 -30.05
N GLN A 139 14.82 -2.01 -29.42
CA GLN A 139 15.27 -2.32 -28.06
C GLN A 139 14.64 -1.40 -27.00
N ALA A 140 13.60 -0.67 -27.36
CA ALA A 140 12.86 0.15 -26.41
C ALA A 140 12.24 -0.75 -25.31
N PRO A 141 12.34 -0.37 -24.01
CA PRO A 141 11.85 -1.15 -22.88
C PRO A 141 10.31 -1.26 -22.78
N ASN A 142 9.60 -0.89 -23.84
CA ASN A 142 8.14 -0.95 -23.96
C ASN A 142 7.61 -2.34 -24.36
N ALA A 143 8.46 -3.28 -24.82
CA ALA A 143 8.04 -4.66 -25.09
C ALA A 143 7.66 -5.43 -23.81
N ASN A 144 8.34 -5.16 -22.68
CA ASN A 144 8.02 -5.79 -21.39
C ASN A 144 6.67 -5.34 -20.80
N PHE A 145 6.15 -4.19 -21.24
CA PHE A 145 4.83 -3.69 -20.85
C PHE A 145 3.68 -4.36 -21.62
N PHE A 146 3.91 -4.81 -22.85
CA PHE A 146 2.86 -5.37 -23.73
C PHE A 146 2.72 -6.90 -23.61
N TYR A 147 3.80 -7.62 -23.26
CA TYR A 147 3.82 -9.09 -23.21
C TYR A 147 3.59 -9.69 -21.82
N GLY A 148 3.21 -8.90 -20.81
CA GLY A 148 2.87 -9.43 -19.47
C GLY A 148 4.03 -10.17 -18.78
N MET A 149 5.28 -9.90 -19.16
CA MET A 149 6.48 -10.48 -18.58
C MET A 149 7.46 -9.38 -18.18
N GLY A 150 7.45 -9.04 -16.90
CA GLY A 150 8.42 -8.15 -16.30
C GLY A 150 8.11 -7.85 -14.83
N PRO A 151 9.02 -8.14 -13.88
CA PRO A 151 8.83 -7.90 -12.43
C PRO A 151 9.01 -6.41 -12.08
N ALA A 152 8.27 -5.50 -12.74
CA ALA A 152 8.51 -4.07 -12.65
C ALA A 152 7.45 -3.27 -11.88
N TYR A 153 6.26 -3.82 -11.59
CA TYR A 153 5.15 -2.99 -11.07
C TYR A 153 4.29 -3.57 -9.94
N GLY A 154 4.76 -4.59 -9.21
CA GLY A 154 3.95 -5.08 -8.07
C GLY A 154 4.49 -6.26 -7.26
N GLN A 155 5.67 -6.78 -7.58
CA GLN A 155 6.26 -7.89 -6.85
C GLN A 155 7.77 -7.70 -6.75
N ALA A 156 8.36 -8.05 -5.59
CA ALA A 156 9.79 -7.96 -5.36
C ALA A 156 10.56 -8.65 -6.51
N GLY A 157 11.32 -7.86 -7.28
CA GLY A 157 12.20 -8.41 -8.30
C GLY A 157 13.37 -9.12 -7.61
N PHE A 158 13.66 -10.36 -8.00
CA PHE A 158 14.83 -11.06 -7.50
C PHE A 158 16.05 -10.65 -8.34
N VAL A 159 16.91 -9.79 -7.80
CA VAL A 159 18.24 -9.55 -8.40
C VAL A 159 19.20 -10.53 -7.76
N ALA A 160 19.82 -11.40 -8.56
CA ALA A 160 20.74 -12.44 -8.08
C ALA A 160 20.15 -13.37 -6.98
N GLY A 161 18.85 -13.68 -7.06
CA GLY A 161 18.16 -14.54 -6.09
C GLY A 161 17.78 -13.86 -4.77
N GLN A 162 18.05 -12.55 -4.61
CA GLN A 162 17.62 -11.77 -3.45
C GLN A 162 16.44 -10.86 -3.82
N PRO A 163 15.33 -10.89 -3.07
CA PRO A 163 14.22 -9.97 -3.31
C PRO A 163 14.67 -8.53 -3.07
N VAL A 164 14.69 -7.72 -4.13
CA VAL A 164 14.96 -6.29 -4.09
C VAL A 164 13.63 -5.55 -3.96
N MET A 165 13.64 -4.44 -3.20
CA MET A 165 12.45 -3.61 -3.05
C MET A 165 11.97 -3.11 -4.42
N PRO A 166 10.66 -3.15 -4.72
CA PRO A 166 10.12 -2.58 -5.94
C PRO A 166 10.53 -1.12 -6.07
N THR A 167 10.91 -0.68 -7.27
CA THR A 167 11.31 0.70 -7.51
C THR A 167 10.14 1.69 -7.47
N GLY A 168 8.89 1.19 -7.47
CA GLY A 168 7.65 1.96 -7.46
C GLY A 168 7.46 2.80 -8.72
N PHE A 169 6.23 3.24 -9.01
CA PHE A 169 5.99 4.17 -10.13
C PHE A 169 5.76 5.59 -9.61
N LEU A 170 6.12 6.59 -10.42
CA LEU A 170 5.97 8.00 -10.06
C LEU A 170 4.81 8.63 -10.84
N PHE A 171 3.94 9.35 -10.13
CA PHE A 171 2.85 10.10 -10.74
C PHE A 171 2.46 11.27 -9.84
N GLU A 172 2.37 12.48 -10.40
CA GLU A 172 1.89 13.71 -9.73
C GLU A 172 2.49 13.98 -8.34
N GLY A 173 3.81 13.83 -8.20
CA GLY A 173 4.49 14.12 -6.93
C GLY A 173 4.43 13.00 -5.88
N VAL A 174 3.90 11.82 -6.25
CA VAL A 174 3.79 10.65 -5.38
C VAL A 174 4.48 9.46 -6.02
N ARG A 175 5.21 8.68 -5.21
CA ARG A 175 5.68 7.34 -5.60
C ARG A 175 4.78 6.28 -4.99
N TRP A 176 4.32 5.38 -5.85
CA TRP A 176 3.31 4.38 -5.54
C TRP A 176 3.89 2.98 -5.42
N PHE A 177 3.35 2.24 -4.46
CA PHE A 177 3.66 0.84 -4.16
C PHE A 177 2.37 0.07 -4.02
N GLU A 178 2.25 -1.04 -4.73
CA GLU A 178 1.11 -1.95 -4.59
C GLU A 178 1.40 -2.96 -3.46
N SER A 179 0.41 -3.20 -2.60
CA SER A 179 0.54 -4.17 -1.49
C SER A 179 -0.76 -4.91 -1.25
N THR A 180 -0.69 -6.25 -1.20
CA THR A 180 -1.81 -7.14 -0.83
C THR A 180 -1.97 -7.31 0.68
N ASN A 181 -1.16 -6.62 1.48
CA ASN A 181 -1.06 -6.81 2.92
C ASN A 181 -1.71 -5.66 3.71
N LEU A 182 -2.68 -4.98 3.10
CA LEU A 182 -3.47 -3.92 3.74
C LEU A 182 -4.73 -4.51 4.38
N ALA A 183 -5.22 -3.88 5.44
CA ALA A 183 -6.46 -4.29 6.09
C ALA A 183 -7.66 -4.00 5.18
N GLU A 184 -8.55 -4.99 5.01
CA GLU A 184 -9.82 -4.81 4.30
C GLU A 184 -10.78 -3.97 5.14
N LYS A 185 -11.52 -3.08 4.48
CA LYS A 185 -12.52 -2.22 5.11
C LYS A 185 -13.79 -2.23 4.27
N SER A 186 -14.94 -2.30 4.94
CA SER A 186 -16.25 -2.21 4.29
C SER A 186 -17.12 -1.17 4.99
N LEU A 187 -17.94 -0.46 4.22
CA LEU A 187 -18.79 0.63 4.69
C LEU A 187 -20.16 0.56 4.05
N ASP A 188 -21.20 0.92 4.80
CA ASP A 188 -22.53 1.19 4.25
C ASP A 188 -22.50 2.49 3.44
N VAL A 189 -22.62 2.38 2.12
CA VAL A 189 -22.59 3.50 1.18
C VAL A 189 -23.80 3.43 0.27
N SER A 190 -24.36 4.59 -0.08
CA SER A 190 -25.35 4.70 -1.15
C SER A 190 -24.66 5.15 -2.43
N ILE A 191 -24.71 4.32 -3.48
CA ILE A 191 -24.16 4.60 -4.81
C ILE A 191 -25.29 4.42 -5.82
N ASP A 192 -25.55 5.44 -6.64
CA ASP A 192 -26.61 5.41 -7.66
C ASP A 192 -27.97 4.97 -7.07
N SER A 193 -28.35 5.59 -5.94
CA SER A 193 -29.56 5.28 -5.16
C SER A 193 -29.66 3.88 -4.56
N THR A 194 -28.63 3.04 -4.71
CA THR A 194 -28.54 1.72 -4.09
C THR A 194 -27.72 1.79 -2.81
N GLN A 195 -28.33 1.51 -1.67
CA GLN A 195 -27.62 1.41 -0.39
C GLN A 195 -27.20 -0.04 -0.15
N ALA A 196 -25.89 -0.27 -0.01
CA ALA A 196 -25.33 -1.57 0.32
C ALA A 196 -24.00 -1.42 1.09
N VAL A 197 -23.51 -2.53 1.64
CA VAL A 197 -22.16 -2.62 2.18
C VAL A 197 -21.20 -2.81 1.03
N TYR A 198 -20.35 -1.81 0.78
CA TYR A 198 -19.32 -1.86 -0.25
C TYR A 198 -17.93 -1.99 0.36
N THR A 199 -17.08 -2.76 -0.29
CA THR A 199 -15.66 -2.86 0.07
C THR A 199 -14.93 -1.59 -0.37
N ALA A 200 -14.16 -1.01 0.54
CA ALA A 200 -13.36 0.18 0.33
C ALA A 200 -11.89 -0.22 0.19
N ALA A 201 -11.33 -0.06 -1.01
CA ALA A 201 -9.93 -0.29 -1.31
C ALA A 201 -9.09 0.90 -0.80
N PRO A 202 -8.20 0.69 0.18
CA PRO A 202 -7.43 1.77 0.80
C PRO A 202 -6.20 2.18 -0.03
N MET A 203 -5.81 3.44 0.13
CA MET A 203 -4.56 4.03 -0.35
C MET A 203 -3.98 4.93 0.74
N LEU A 204 -2.77 4.64 1.19
CA LEU A 204 -2.10 5.31 2.30
C LEU A 204 -1.06 6.28 1.76
N PHE A 205 -1.36 7.59 1.78
CA PHE A 205 -0.42 8.65 1.42
C PHE A 205 0.31 9.16 2.66
N PHE A 206 1.64 9.24 2.59
CA PHE A 206 2.43 9.72 3.74
C PHE A 206 3.75 10.37 3.34
N GLY A 207 4.21 11.28 4.22
CA GLY A 207 5.57 11.83 4.23
C GLY A 207 6.54 11.02 5.11
N PRO A 208 7.84 11.37 5.11
CA PRO A 208 8.81 10.76 6.01
C PRO A 208 8.44 11.08 7.47
N GLN A 209 8.88 10.24 8.39
CA GLN A 209 8.63 10.39 9.84
C GLN A 209 7.15 10.39 10.25
N ALA A 210 6.25 9.90 9.40
CA ALA A 210 4.85 9.70 9.76
C ALA A 210 4.67 8.68 10.90
N VAL A 211 5.46 7.59 10.87
CA VAL A 211 5.47 6.52 11.88
C VAL A 211 6.86 6.40 12.47
N GLY A 212 6.92 6.29 13.79
CA GLY A 212 8.12 6.03 14.57
C GLY A 212 8.17 4.57 15.01
N VAL A 213 9.39 4.05 15.14
CA VAL A 213 9.64 2.70 15.65
C VAL A 213 10.64 2.79 16.80
N GLY A 214 10.23 2.34 17.98
CA GLY A 214 11.10 2.17 19.14
C GLY A 214 11.43 0.70 19.31
N ILE A 215 12.71 0.32 19.21
CA ILE A 215 13.16 -1.07 19.42
C ILE A 215 13.72 -1.19 20.84
N GLY A 216 13.17 -2.12 21.62
CA GLY A 216 13.65 -2.47 22.95
C GLY A 216 14.63 -3.62 22.90
N GLY A 217 15.84 -3.42 23.43
CA GLY A 217 16.87 -4.46 23.45
C GLY A 217 17.45 -4.76 22.07
N ASN A 218 17.81 -6.02 21.83
CA ASN A 218 18.36 -6.43 20.54
C ASN A 218 17.26 -6.39 19.47
N ASN A 219 17.66 -5.97 18.26
CA ASN A 219 16.79 -6.01 17.08
C ASN A 219 16.35 -7.46 16.78
N ALA A 220 15.46 -7.64 15.79
CA ALA A 220 14.85 -8.92 15.46
C ALA A 220 15.87 -10.07 15.47
N GLN A 221 15.65 -11.05 16.35
CA GLN A 221 16.55 -12.18 16.58
C GLN A 221 15.81 -13.49 16.39
N ILE A 222 16.53 -14.50 15.92
CA ILE A 222 16.00 -15.85 15.78
C ILE A 222 16.32 -16.63 17.05
N LEU A 223 15.28 -17.15 17.68
CA LEU A 223 15.36 -18.03 18.83
C LEU A 223 15.21 -19.48 18.37
N LEU A 224 16.11 -20.33 18.84
CA LEU A 224 16.08 -21.76 18.64
C LEU A 224 15.55 -22.42 19.91
N ASN A 225 14.58 -23.32 19.77
CA ASN A 225 14.17 -24.15 20.89
C ASN A 225 15.16 -25.32 21.05
N ASN A 226 15.83 -25.38 22.20
CA ASN A 226 16.77 -26.45 22.53
C ASN A 226 16.11 -27.71 23.09
N ASN A 227 14.78 -27.70 23.31
CA ASN A 227 14.00 -28.89 23.67
C ASN A 227 13.40 -29.50 22.39
N ASP A 228 14.27 -29.78 21.41
CA ASP A 228 13.89 -30.48 20.19
C ASP A 228 13.70 -31.98 20.49
N ASP A 229 12.77 -32.63 19.78
CA ASP A 229 12.50 -34.06 19.93
C ASP A 229 13.67 -34.88 19.37
N PHE A 230 14.77 -34.96 20.12
CA PHE A 230 16.02 -35.63 19.73
C PHE A 230 16.50 -35.24 18.32
N SER A 231 16.61 -33.94 18.03
CA SER A 231 17.05 -33.41 16.72
C SER A 231 16.20 -33.80 15.50
N ARG A 232 14.98 -34.34 15.70
CA ARG A 232 14.07 -34.68 14.59
C ARG A 232 13.35 -33.47 14.01
N PHE A 233 13.10 -32.45 14.82
CA PHE A 233 12.46 -31.20 14.40
C PHE A 233 13.15 -30.00 15.05
N ILE A 234 13.68 -29.09 14.25
CA ILE A 234 14.21 -27.81 14.75
C ILE A 234 13.08 -26.78 14.74
N ILE A 235 12.72 -26.24 15.91
CA ILE A 235 11.73 -25.15 16.02
C ILE A 235 12.48 -23.83 16.13
N MET A 236 12.21 -22.94 15.17
CA MET A 236 12.84 -21.61 15.07
C MET A 236 11.74 -20.54 15.05
N ILE A 237 11.90 -19.49 15.86
CA ILE A 237 10.95 -18.37 15.95
C ILE A 237 11.73 -17.06 15.86
N TRP A 238 11.20 -16.06 15.15
CA TRP A 238 11.73 -14.69 15.25
C TRP A 238 11.08 -13.97 16.43
N SER A 239 11.87 -13.20 17.18
CA SER A 239 11.37 -12.36 18.28
C SER A 239 11.85 -10.94 18.10
N LEU A 240 10.97 -9.98 18.37
CA LEU A 240 11.26 -8.56 18.36
C LEU A 240 10.46 -7.89 19.48
N PHE A 241 11.12 -7.08 20.30
CA PHE A 241 10.47 -6.15 21.21
C PHE A 241 10.49 -4.77 20.58
N ALA A 242 9.36 -4.33 20.02
CA ALA A 242 9.26 -3.01 19.40
C ALA A 242 7.88 -2.39 19.61
N GLY A 243 7.86 -1.06 19.76
CA GLY A 243 6.66 -0.24 19.69
C GLY A 243 6.63 0.52 18.37
N PHE A 244 5.46 0.55 17.74
CA PHE A 244 5.19 1.32 16.52
C PHE A 244 4.13 2.36 16.87
N GLU A 245 4.36 3.61 16.49
CA GLU A 245 3.42 4.68 16.79
C GLU A 245 3.44 5.77 15.72
N VAL A 246 2.27 6.32 15.40
CA VAL A 246 2.17 7.51 14.56
C VAL A 246 2.70 8.73 15.30
N LEU A 247 3.76 9.33 14.76
CA LEU A 247 4.37 10.53 15.35
C LEU A 247 3.58 11.79 15.00
N ASN A 248 3.11 11.88 13.75
CA ASN A 248 2.28 12.99 13.31
C ASN A 248 1.22 12.52 12.32
N ARG A 249 -0.04 12.56 12.74
CA ARG A 249 -1.19 12.18 11.91
C ARG A 249 -1.40 13.15 10.74
N ASP A 250 -0.94 14.39 10.86
CA ASP A 250 -1.07 15.39 9.80
C ASP A 250 -0.19 15.11 8.58
N PHE A 251 0.77 14.18 8.69
CA PHE A 251 1.60 13.77 7.57
C PHE A 251 0.99 12.64 6.76
N ILE A 252 -0.19 12.16 7.16
CA ILE A 252 -0.84 10.98 6.59
C ILE A 252 -2.21 11.38 6.03
N THR A 253 -2.54 10.84 4.87
CA THR A 253 -3.89 10.84 4.31
C THR A 253 -4.25 9.44 3.86
N VAL A 254 -5.35 8.91 4.41
CA VAL A 254 -5.88 7.59 4.07
C VAL A 254 -7.01 7.78 3.07
N ALA A 255 -6.73 7.59 1.80
CA ALA A 255 -7.74 7.68 0.76
C ALA A 255 -8.41 6.33 0.49
N TYR A 256 -9.63 6.38 -0.03
CA TYR A 256 -10.43 5.20 -0.35
C TYR A 256 -10.94 5.23 -1.79
N SER A 257 -11.16 4.03 -2.33
CA SER A 257 -11.93 3.83 -3.55
C SER A 257 -12.91 2.67 -3.35
N PHE A 258 -14.16 2.81 -3.79
CA PHE A 258 -15.16 1.74 -3.62
C PHE A 258 -15.18 0.78 -4.80
N VAL A 259 -15.45 -0.49 -4.50
CA VAL A 259 -15.71 -1.55 -5.49
C VAL A 259 -17.22 -1.70 -5.63
N TYR A 260 -17.76 -1.37 -6.82
CA TYR A 260 -19.18 -1.44 -7.15
C TYR A 260 -19.40 -1.64 -8.66
#